data_AF-A0A3T1DAT0-F1
#
_entry.id   AF-A0A3T1DAT0-F1
#
_cell.length_a   1.000
_cell.length_b   1.000
_cell.length_c   1.000
_cell.angle_alpha   90.00
_cell.angle_beta   90.00
_cell.angle_gamma   90.00
#
_symmetry.space_group_name_H-M   'P 1'
#
loop_
_entity.id
_entity.type
_entity.pdbx_description
1 polymer ?
#
loop_
_entity_poly.entity_id
_entity_poly.type
_entity_poly.pdbx_seq_one_letter_code
_entity_poly.pdbx_strand_id
1 'polypeptide(L)'
;MSTKNEIILGYGEWINFAKNLNQYEETTWLTPLGQDKWTVKEVLGHLLLWDKYIHEEVTSPILQNKTLGLSEDTDIEEFNREAGRWALSKSKDEIVSELISSRRVVLEDLQMIPEEGFTNVYKDTNANPFVLKDFIIEMTRHDNHHKKQVEAVL
;
A
#
# COMPACT_ATOMS: atom_id res chain seq x y z
N MET A 1 7.99 19.66 -10.53
CA MET A 1 7.73 18.77 -9.38
C MET A 1 6.23 18.54 -9.34
N SER A 2 5.78 17.32 -9.06
CA SER A 2 4.35 17.03 -8.89
C SER A 2 3.81 17.72 -7.65
N THR A 3 2.60 18.26 -7.76
CA THR A 3 1.80 18.81 -6.66
C THR A 3 1.32 17.70 -5.73
N LYS A 4 0.94 18.04 -4.50
CA LYS A 4 0.32 17.11 -3.55
C LYS A 4 -0.87 16.36 -4.18
N ASN A 5 -1.76 17.08 -4.86
CA ASN A 5 -2.93 16.48 -5.49
C ASN A 5 -2.56 15.48 -6.60
N GLU A 6 -1.57 15.80 -7.44
CA GLU A 6 -1.10 14.86 -8.48
C GLU A 6 -0.51 13.59 -7.87
N ILE A 7 0.21 13.69 -6.75
CA ILE A 7 0.79 12.54 -6.05
C ILE A 7 -0.31 11.67 -5.45
N ILE A 8 -1.30 12.26 -4.77
CA ILE A 8 -2.44 11.53 -4.19
C ILE A 8 -3.26 10.85 -5.29
N LEU A 9 -3.53 11.55 -6.40
CA LEU A 9 -4.24 10.98 -7.54
C LEU A 9 -3.48 9.79 -8.13
N GLY A 10 -2.17 9.91 -8.34
CA GLY A 10 -1.31 8.81 -8.82
C GLY A 10 -1.33 7.59 -7.90
N TYR A 11 -1.23 7.81 -6.58
CA TYR A 11 -1.32 6.72 -5.61
C TYR A 11 -2.71 6.06 -5.60
N GLY A 12 -3.77 6.84 -5.86
CA GLY A 12 -5.14 6.35 -5.93
C GLY A 12 -5.48 5.54 -7.17
N GLU A 13 -4.69 5.60 -8.25
CA GLU A 13 -4.93 4.84 -9.49
C GLU A 13 -4.99 3.32 -9.26
N TRP A 14 -4.31 2.86 -8.21
CA TRP A 14 -4.32 1.46 -7.77
C TRP A 14 -5.72 0.91 -7.52
N ILE A 15 -6.67 1.74 -7.03
CA ILE A 15 -8.06 1.34 -6.79
C ILE A 15 -8.72 0.82 -8.07
N ASN A 16 -8.49 1.49 -9.20
CA ASN A 16 -9.09 1.08 -10.47
C ASN A 16 -8.47 -0.22 -10.98
N PHE A 17 -7.17 -0.41 -10.77
CA PHE A 17 -6.49 -1.66 -11.10
C PHE A 17 -7.06 -2.83 -10.28
N ALA A 18 -7.16 -2.69 -8.95
CA ALA A 18 -7.72 -3.70 -8.07
C ALA A 18 -9.16 -4.07 -8.45
N LYS A 19 -10.01 -3.09 -8.78
CA LYS A 19 -11.37 -3.34 -9.27
C LYS A 19 -11.38 -4.13 -10.57
N ASN A 20 -10.48 -3.82 -11.50
CA ASN A 20 -10.40 -4.48 -12.80
C ASN A 20 -10.03 -5.97 -12.64
N LEU A 21 -9.25 -6.33 -11.62
CA LEU A 21 -8.87 -7.72 -11.37
C LEU A 21 -10.06 -8.62 -10.98
N ASN A 22 -11.18 -8.06 -10.50
CA ASN A 22 -12.38 -8.84 -10.20
C ASN A 22 -13.06 -9.46 -11.42
N GLN A 23 -12.68 -9.05 -12.64
CA GLN A 23 -13.16 -9.70 -13.87
C GLN A 23 -12.62 -11.12 -14.04
N TYR A 24 -11.50 -11.44 -13.37
CA TYR A 24 -10.88 -12.75 -13.44
C TYR A 24 -11.46 -13.68 -12.37
N GLU A 25 -11.49 -14.97 -12.70
CA GLU A 25 -11.91 -16.03 -11.78
C GLU A 25 -10.92 -16.20 -10.61
N GLU A 26 -11.42 -16.74 -9.50
CA GLU A 26 -10.62 -16.99 -8.28
C GLU A 26 -9.39 -17.87 -8.55
N THR A 27 -9.51 -18.85 -9.46
CA THR A 27 -8.39 -19.72 -9.84
C THR A 27 -7.28 -18.96 -10.55
N THR A 28 -7.63 -17.94 -11.35
CA THR A 28 -6.65 -17.08 -12.03
C THR A 28 -5.84 -16.26 -11.03
N TRP A 29 -6.43 -15.86 -9.90
CA TRP A 29 -5.73 -15.14 -8.84
C TRP A 29 -4.65 -15.98 -8.14
N LEU A 30 -4.73 -17.32 -8.24
CA LEU A 30 -3.70 -18.24 -7.75
C LEU A 30 -2.54 -18.42 -8.74
N THR A 31 -2.51 -17.66 -9.84
CA THR A 31 -1.40 -17.69 -10.81
C THR A 31 -0.14 -17.10 -10.18
N PRO A 32 0.98 -17.84 -10.11
CA PRO A 32 2.24 -17.32 -9.61
C PRO A 32 2.84 -16.29 -10.59
N LEU A 33 3.47 -15.24 -10.06
CA LEU A 33 4.18 -14.21 -10.83
C LEU A 33 5.49 -14.72 -11.48
N GLY A 34 5.82 -15.99 -11.26
CA GLY A 34 7.00 -16.69 -11.75
C GLY A 34 7.32 -17.90 -10.89
N GLN A 35 8.34 -18.67 -11.26
CA GLN A 35 8.79 -19.80 -10.47
C GLN A 35 9.18 -19.34 -9.05
N ASP A 36 8.61 -20.01 -8.04
CA ASP A 36 8.83 -19.75 -6.61
C ASP A 36 8.50 -18.31 -6.15
N LYS A 37 7.67 -17.60 -6.91
CA LYS A 37 7.18 -16.25 -6.58
C LYS A 37 5.73 -16.29 -6.09
N TRP A 38 5.35 -15.22 -5.40
CA TRP A 38 3.96 -14.97 -4.98
C TRP A 38 2.97 -15.09 -6.13
N THR A 39 1.74 -15.44 -5.78
CA THR A 39 0.57 -15.36 -6.63
C THR A 39 0.03 -13.94 -6.73
N VAL A 40 -0.82 -13.68 -7.73
CA VAL A 40 -1.57 -12.42 -7.84
C VAL A 40 -2.31 -12.12 -6.53
N LYS A 41 -2.92 -13.14 -5.93
CA LYS A 41 -3.67 -13.03 -4.67
C LYS A 41 -2.80 -12.55 -3.50
N GLU A 42 -1.62 -13.15 -3.33
CA GLU A 42 -0.68 -12.76 -2.28
C GLU A 42 -0.19 -11.32 -2.47
N VAL A 43 0.06 -10.87 -3.70
CA VAL A 43 0.46 -9.50 -4.01
C VAL A 43 -0.62 -8.49 -3.62
N LEU A 44 -1.90 -8.81 -3.85
CA LEU A 44 -2.99 -7.93 -3.43
C LEU A 44 -3.15 -7.88 -1.90
N GLY A 45 -2.92 -9.00 -1.21
CA GLY A 45 -2.85 -9.03 0.25
C GLY A 45 -1.70 -8.18 0.81
N HIS A 46 -0.52 -8.30 0.20
CA HIS A 46 0.65 -7.47 0.51
C HIS A 46 0.31 -5.98 0.44
N LEU A 47 -0.29 -5.54 -0.67
CA LEU A 47 -0.66 -4.13 -0.86
C LEU A 47 -1.73 -3.66 0.13
N LEU A 48 -2.69 -4.51 0.48
CA LEU A 48 -3.69 -4.21 1.49
C LEU A 48 -3.03 -3.96 2.86
N LEU A 49 -2.14 -4.86 3.28
CA LEU A 49 -1.54 -4.76 4.60
C LEU A 49 -0.61 -3.54 4.67
N TRP A 50 0.10 -3.21 3.59
CA TRP A 50 0.85 -1.96 3.49
C TRP A 50 -0.06 -0.74 3.59
N ASP A 51 -1.25 -0.72 2.98
CA ASP A 51 -2.18 0.40 3.17
C ASP A 51 -2.61 0.56 4.63
N LYS A 52 -2.90 -0.56 5.33
CA LYS A 52 -3.24 -0.55 6.77
C LYS A 52 -2.07 -0.01 7.60
N TYR A 53 -0.86 -0.49 7.34
CA TYR A 53 0.36 -0.03 8.00
C TYR A 53 0.61 1.47 7.76
N ILE A 54 0.44 1.96 6.53
CA ILE A 54 0.60 3.39 6.21
C ILE A 54 -0.42 4.23 6.98
N HIS A 55 -1.67 3.78 7.06
CA HIS A 55 -2.67 4.45 7.87
C HIS A 55 -2.26 4.51 9.35
N GLU A 56 -1.94 3.36 9.94
CA GLU A 56 -1.71 3.19 11.38
C GLU A 56 -0.41 3.85 11.85
N GLU A 57 0.66 3.70 11.09
CA GLU A 57 2.02 4.07 11.54
C GLU A 57 2.53 5.39 10.94
N VAL A 58 1.88 5.91 9.89
CA VAL A 58 2.32 7.11 9.19
C VAL A 58 1.27 8.21 9.19
N THR A 59 0.16 8.04 8.48
CA THR A 59 -0.77 9.15 8.24
C THR A 59 -1.60 9.50 9.48
N SER A 60 -2.07 8.50 10.23
CA SER A 60 -2.82 8.71 11.47
C SER A 60 -1.96 9.37 12.57
N PRO A 61 -0.70 8.97 12.82
CA PRO A 61 0.19 9.69 13.73
C PRO A 61 0.44 11.13 13.31
N ILE A 62 0.66 11.41 12.02
CA ILE A 62 0.84 12.78 11.51
C ILE A 62 -0.40 13.64 11.82
N LEU A 63 -1.59 13.15 11.51
CA LEU A 63 -2.85 13.86 11.77
C LEU A 63 -3.08 14.12 13.26
N GLN A 64 -2.59 13.24 14.12
CA GLN A 64 -2.72 13.33 15.57
C GLN A 64 -1.56 14.05 16.26
N ASN A 65 -0.57 14.55 15.51
CA ASN A 65 0.70 15.09 16.04
C ASN A 65 1.40 14.13 17.01
N LYS A 66 1.44 12.84 16.65
CA LYS A 66 2.15 11.77 17.37
C LYS A 66 3.41 11.35 16.63
N THR A 67 4.30 10.65 17.34
CA THR A 67 5.48 10.01 16.73
C THR A 67 5.03 8.94 15.73
N LEU A 68 5.70 8.87 14.57
CA LEU A 68 5.49 7.81 13.58
C LEU A 68 5.87 6.46 14.19
N GLY A 69 5.20 5.38 13.81
CA GLY A 69 5.56 4.03 14.25
C GLY A 69 6.47 3.27 13.31
N LEU A 70 7.10 3.97 12.35
CA LEU A 70 8.16 3.41 11.52
C LEU A 70 9.36 3.03 12.41
N SER A 71 9.71 1.74 12.43
CA SER A 71 10.82 1.19 13.21
C SER A 71 11.65 0.25 12.36
N GLU A 72 12.98 0.39 12.45
CA GLU A 72 13.95 -0.55 11.85
C GLU A 72 13.86 -1.96 12.45
N ASP A 73 13.29 -2.11 13.65
CA ASP A 73 13.08 -3.40 14.31
C ASP A 73 11.87 -4.16 13.75
N THR A 74 11.11 -3.56 12.84
CA THR A 74 9.97 -4.22 12.19
C THR A 74 10.48 -5.36 11.31
N ASP A 75 10.07 -6.60 11.59
CA ASP A 75 10.35 -7.75 10.72
C ASP A 75 9.49 -7.66 9.46
N ILE A 76 9.98 -6.91 8.46
CA ILE A 76 9.31 -6.70 7.18
C ILE A 76 9.12 -8.02 6.43
N GLU A 77 10.01 -8.99 6.60
CA GLU A 77 9.85 -10.28 5.93
C GLU A 77 8.70 -11.08 6.53
N GLU A 78 8.58 -11.11 7.87
CA GLU A 78 7.45 -11.76 8.53
C GLU A 78 6.13 -11.07 8.22
N PHE A 79 6.12 -9.74 8.22
CA PHE A 79 4.96 -8.93 7.82
C PHE A 79 4.49 -9.32 6.40
N ASN A 80 5.41 -9.39 5.43
CA ASN A 80 5.09 -9.78 4.05
C ASN A 80 4.62 -11.25 3.96
N ARG A 81 5.23 -12.16 4.74
CA ARG A 81 4.79 -13.57 4.82
C ARG A 81 3.40 -13.70 5.41
N GLU A 82 3.06 -12.88 6.40
CA GLU A 82 1.71 -12.83 6.98
C GLU A 82 0.69 -12.31 5.96
N ALA A 83 1.04 -11.27 5.20
CA ALA A 83 0.18 -10.73 4.14
C ALA A 83 -0.20 -11.79 3.10
N GLY A 84 0.78 -12.58 2.65
CA GLY A 84 0.55 -13.69 1.72
C GLY A 84 -0.36 -14.77 2.33
N ARG A 85 -0.07 -15.21 3.56
CA ARG A 85 -0.90 -16.21 4.27
C ARG A 85 -2.34 -15.74 4.48
N TRP A 86 -2.49 -14.49 4.90
CA TRP A 86 -3.81 -13.86 5.08
C TRP A 86 -4.56 -13.84 3.75
N ALA A 87 -3.95 -13.39 2.67
CA ALA A 87 -4.59 -13.35 1.35
C ALA A 87 -5.06 -14.73 0.90
N LEU A 88 -4.23 -15.76 1.03
CA LEU A 88 -4.61 -17.12 0.63
C LEU A 88 -5.81 -17.68 1.43
N SER A 89 -6.08 -17.14 2.63
CA SER A 89 -7.23 -17.52 3.46
C SER A 89 -8.55 -16.81 3.12
N LYS A 90 -8.53 -15.82 2.22
CA LYS A 90 -9.67 -14.96 1.87
C LYS A 90 -10.17 -15.22 0.45
N SER A 91 -11.38 -14.80 0.11
CA SER A 91 -11.83 -14.75 -1.29
C SER A 91 -11.27 -13.53 -2.03
N LYS A 92 -11.20 -13.56 -3.36
CA LYS A 92 -10.78 -12.40 -4.17
C LYS A 92 -11.66 -11.17 -3.90
N ASP A 93 -12.96 -11.38 -3.72
CA ASP A 93 -13.91 -10.30 -3.52
C ASP A 93 -13.72 -9.62 -2.15
N GLU A 94 -13.44 -10.40 -1.09
CA GLU A 94 -13.04 -9.85 0.21
C GLU A 94 -11.75 -9.04 0.10
N ILE A 95 -10.72 -9.56 -0.57
CA ILE A 95 -9.44 -8.88 -0.75
C ILE A 95 -9.64 -7.55 -1.49
N VAL A 96 -10.34 -7.54 -2.63
CA VAL A 96 -10.60 -6.30 -3.39
C VAL A 96 -11.38 -5.30 -2.55
N SER A 97 -12.42 -5.75 -1.85
CA SER A 97 -13.23 -4.86 -1.03
C SER A 97 -12.42 -4.21 0.08
N GLU A 98 -11.63 -5.00 0.82
CA GLU A 98 -10.77 -4.50 1.89
C GLU A 98 -9.68 -3.58 1.34
N LEU A 99 -9.05 -3.94 0.21
CA LEU A 99 -7.94 -3.18 -0.40
C LEU A 99 -8.41 -1.81 -0.89
N ILE A 100 -9.59 -1.75 -1.52
CA ILE A 100 -10.17 -0.47 -1.92
C ILE A 100 -10.51 0.37 -0.69
N SER A 101 -11.02 -0.25 0.37
CA SER A 101 -11.36 0.45 1.60
C SER A 101 -10.11 1.02 2.28
N SER A 102 -9.06 0.22 2.45
CA SER A 102 -7.80 0.67 3.05
C SER A 102 -7.16 1.79 2.25
N ARG A 103 -7.11 1.65 0.91
CA ARG A 103 -6.55 2.69 0.05
C ARG A 103 -7.31 4.00 0.18
N ARG A 104 -8.64 3.96 0.25
CA ARG A 104 -9.47 5.17 0.45
C ARG A 104 -9.17 5.86 1.77
N VAL A 105 -9.03 5.12 2.86
CA VAL A 105 -8.65 5.68 4.15
C VAL A 105 -7.32 6.43 4.04
N VAL A 106 -6.30 5.82 3.44
CA VAL A 106 -5.00 6.49 3.24
C VAL A 106 -5.16 7.75 2.37
N LEU A 107 -5.91 7.68 1.28
CA LEU A 107 -6.15 8.85 0.41
C LEU A 107 -6.87 9.99 1.16
N GLU A 108 -7.86 9.67 1.98
CA GLU A 108 -8.58 10.63 2.82
C GLU A 108 -7.65 11.29 3.83
N ASP A 109 -6.80 10.51 4.51
CA ASP A 109 -5.80 11.04 5.43
C ASP A 109 -4.83 12.00 4.72
N LEU A 110 -4.29 11.58 3.58
CA LEU A 110 -3.40 12.40 2.78
C LEU A 110 -4.06 13.72 2.34
N GLN A 111 -5.36 13.71 2.05
CA GLN A 111 -6.10 14.92 1.74
C GLN A 111 -6.24 15.85 2.96
N MET A 112 -6.51 15.28 4.14
CA MET A 112 -6.65 16.04 5.40
C MET A 112 -5.34 16.67 5.89
N ILE A 113 -4.18 16.05 5.62
CA ILE A 113 -2.87 16.59 6.00
C ILE A 113 -2.60 17.89 5.20
N PRO A 114 -2.27 19.04 5.82
CA PRO A 114 -1.99 20.27 5.08
C PRO A 114 -0.73 20.16 4.20
N GLU A 115 -0.58 21.04 3.20
CA GLU A 115 0.58 21.03 2.27
C GLU A 115 1.93 21.06 3.00
N GLU A 116 1.99 21.81 4.11
CA GLU A 116 3.17 21.86 4.98
C GLU A 116 3.44 20.49 5.61
N GLY A 117 2.44 19.83 6.18
CA GLY A 117 2.61 18.48 6.74
C GLY A 117 2.98 17.44 5.70
N PHE A 118 2.56 17.62 4.45
CA PHE A 118 2.93 16.72 3.35
C PHE A 118 4.42 16.85 2.97
N THR A 119 5.03 18.01 3.20
CA THR A 119 6.43 18.31 2.84
C THR A 119 7.37 18.47 4.04
N ASN A 120 6.85 18.42 5.26
CA ASN A 120 7.61 18.54 6.49
C ASN A 120 8.59 17.36 6.68
N VAL A 121 9.66 17.62 7.42
CA VAL A 121 10.60 16.60 7.88
C VAL A 121 10.19 16.12 9.26
N TYR A 122 9.71 14.89 9.33
CA TYR A 122 9.42 14.16 10.56
C TYR A 122 10.62 13.32 10.98
N LYS A 123 10.47 12.65 12.12
CA LYS A 123 11.39 11.63 12.59
C LYS A 123 10.64 10.32 12.80
N ASP A 124 11.24 9.23 12.36
CA ASP A 124 10.78 7.88 12.72
C ASP A 124 11.17 7.55 14.18
N THR A 125 10.88 6.33 14.63
CA THR A 125 11.19 5.90 16.00
C THR A 125 12.70 5.85 16.30
N ASN A 126 13.54 5.72 15.27
CA ASN A 126 15.00 5.70 15.34
C ASN A 126 15.64 7.10 15.16
N ALA A 127 14.81 8.16 15.07
CA ALA A 127 15.20 9.55 14.81
C ALA A 127 15.78 9.83 13.42
N ASN A 128 15.61 8.93 12.45
CA ASN A 128 15.94 9.17 11.06
C ASN A 128 14.95 10.16 10.43
N PRO A 129 15.39 11.01 9.49
CA PRO A 129 14.51 11.95 8.80
C PRO A 129 13.51 11.22 7.90
N PHE A 130 12.24 11.60 7.99
CA PHE A 130 11.14 11.08 7.17
C PHE A 130 10.37 12.22 6.50
N VAL A 131 10.03 12.06 5.22
CA VAL A 131 9.21 13.03 4.46
C VAL A 131 8.05 12.29 3.81
N LEU A 132 6.81 12.67 4.16
CA LEU A 132 5.60 11.99 3.70
C LEU A 132 5.46 12.01 2.17
N LYS A 133 5.74 13.15 1.54
CA LYS A 133 5.73 13.28 0.08
C LYS A 133 6.61 12.23 -0.61
N ASP A 134 7.86 12.11 -0.17
CA ASP A 134 8.82 11.21 -0.80
C ASP A 134 8.42 9.75 -0.56
N PHE A 135 7.93 9.44 0.64
CA PHE A 135 7.41 8.13 0.98
C PHE A 135 6.22 7.71 0.08
N ILE A 136 5.22 8.56 -0.12
CA ILE A 136 4.07 8.24 -1.00
C ILE A 136 4.49 8.11 -2.48
N ILE A 137 5.49 8.87 -2.92
CA ILE A 137 6.07 8.70 -4.27
C ILE A 137 6.70 7.30 -4.42
N GLU A 138 7.48 6.85 -3.45
CA GLU A 138 8.08 5.51 -3.48
C GLU A 138 7.01 4.41 -3.36
N MET A 139 5.99 4.57 -2.52
CA MET A 139 4.86 3.63 -2.45
C MET A 139 4.09 3.56 -3.77
N THR A 140 3.92 4.68 -4.48
CA THR A 140 3.30 4.69 -5.81
C THR A 140 4.17 3.93 -6.83
N ARG A 141 5.50 4.02 -6.75
CA ARG A 141 6.40 3.24 -7.61
C ARG A 141 6.35 1.76 -7.29
N HIS A 142 6.30 1.40 -6.00
CA HIS A 142 6.11 0.04 -5.52
C HIS A 142 4.83 -0.60 -6.08
N ASP A 143 3.70 0.11 -5.98
CA ASP A 143 2.43 -0.38 -6.51
C ASP A 143 2.50 -0.58 -8.03
N ASN A 144 3.10 0.36 -8.76
CA ASN A 144 3.31 0.24 -10.20
C ASN A 144 4.25 -0.89 -10.59
N HIS A 145 5.22 -1.26 -9.73
CA HIS A 145 6.04 -2.45 -9.94
C HIS A 145 5.20 -3.72 -9.88
N HIS A 146 4.38 -3.87 -8.83
CA HIS A 146 3.50 -5.03 -8.69
C HIS A 146 2.40 -5.08 -9.74
N LYS A 147 1.85 -3.93 -10.13
CA LYS A 147 0.93 -3.82 -11.27
C LYS A 147 1.48 -4.55 -12.50
N LYS A 148 2.73 -4.20 -12.89
CA LYS A 148 3.40 -4.77 -14.06
C LYS A 148 3.65 -6.26 -13.92
N GLN A 149 3.96 -6.74 -12.71
CA GLN A 149 4.13 -8.18 -12.48
C GLN A 149 2.81 -8.94 -12.68
N VAL A 150 1.72 -8.42 -12.12
CA VAL A 150 0.38 -9.00 -12.26
C VAL A 150 -0.07 -8.97 -13.72
N GLU A 151 0.07 -7.84 -14.41
CA GLU A 151 -0.24 -7.70 -15.85
C GLU A 151 0.59 -8.62 -16.75
N ALA A 152 1.77 -9.07 -16.31
CA ALA A 152 2.61 -9.97 -17.11
C ALA A 152 2.13 -11.43 -17.09
N VAL A 153 1.23 -11.80 -16.16
CA VAL A 153 0.74 -13.18 -16.00
C VAL A 153 -0.78 -13.33 -16.18
N LEU A 154 -1.51 -12.22 -16.36
CA LEU A 154 -2.96 -12.16 -16.58
C LEU A 154 -3.30 -11.66 -17.98
#